data_AF-A0A7Y3I076-F1
#
_entry.id   AF-A0A7Y3I076-F1
#
_cell.length_a   1.000
_cell.length_b   1.000
_cell.length_c   1.000
_cell.angle_alpha   90.00
_cell.angle_beta   90.00
_cell.angle_gamma   90.00
#
_symmetry.space_group_name_H-M   'P 1'
#
loop_
_entity.id
_entity.type
_entity.pdbx_description
1 polymer ?
#
loop_
_entity_poly.entity_id
_entity_poly.type
_entity_poly.pdbx_seq_one_letter_code
_entity_poly.pdbx_strand_id
1 'polypeptide(L)' 'MASNIKVIIPAHNEAKSIGKVIADIPSLVSEVIVVNNGSSDNTAEVAKAAGATVLE' A
#
# COMPACT_ATOMS: atom_id res chain seq x y z
N MET A 1 -13.40 -10.06 20.94
CA MET A 1 -13.43 -8.93 20.00
C MET A 1 -12.53 -9.28 18.83
N ALA A 2 -12.96 -9.04 17.59
CA ALA A 2 -12.06 -9.16 16.44
C ALA A 2 -11.13 -7.93 16.42
N SER A 3 -9.82 -8.14 16.31
CA SER A 3 -8.84 -7.05 16.20
C SER A 3 -8.97 -6.37 14.83
N ASN A 4 -9.06 -5.04 14.82
CA ASN A 4 -9.07 -4.25 13.59
C ASN A 4 -7.64 -3.77 13.29
N ILE A 5 -6.95 -4.46 12.38
CA ILE A 5 -5.53 -4.20 12.06
C ILE A 5 -5.42 -3.45 10.75
N LYS A 6 -4.79 -2.28 10.76
CA LYS A 6 -4.46 -1.51 9.57
C LYS A 6 -2.94 -1.47 9.37
N VAL A 7 -2.50 -1.44 8.12
CA VAL A 7 -1.08 -1.34 7.75
C VAL A 7 -0.85 -0.03 7.01
N ILE A 8 0.20 0.70 7.38
CA ILE A 8 0.64 1.93 6.70
C ILE A 8 2.00 1.66 6.06
N ILE A 9 2.13 1.97 4.77
CA ILE A 9 3.37 1.79 3.99
C ILE A 9 3.78 3.15 3.43
N PRO A 10 4.82 3.80 3.97
CA PRO A 10 5.49 4.89 3.30
C PRO A 10 6.16 4.37 2.02
N ALA A 11 5.94 5.04 0.89
CA ALA A 11 6.52 4.66 -0.39
C ALA A 11 7.07 5.87 -1.15
N HIS A 12 8.22 5.70 -1.78
CA HIS A 12 8.83 6.70 -2.68
C HIS A 12 9.61 5.97 -3.79
N ASN A 13 9.10 6.02 -5.02
CA ASN A 13 9.67 5.36 -6.19
C ASN A 13 9.80 3.82 -6.10
N GLU A 14 8.74 3.17 -5.64
CA GLU A 14 8.64 1.73 -5.40
C GLU A 14 7.70 1.00 -6.38
N ALA A 15 7.46 1.54 -7.59
CA ALA A 15 6.49 0.95 -8.54
C ALA A 15 6.74 -0.53 -8.87
N LYS A 16 7.97 -1.02 -8.74
CA LYS A 16 8.35 -2.43 -8.99
C LYS A 16 8.12 -3.37 -7.80
N SER A 17 7.97 -2.81 -6.61
CA SER A 17 7.95 -3.54 -5.33
C SER A 17 6.59 -3.46 -4.65
N ILE A 18 5.95 -2.29 -4.68
CA ILE A 18 4.79 -1.98 -3.84
C ILE A 18 3.61 -2.93 -4.04
N GLY A 19 3.33 -3.33 -5.30
CA GLY A 19 2.27 -4.30 -5.59
C GLY A 19 2.53 -5.69 -5.00
N LYS A 20 3.79 -6.12 -4.92
CA LYS A 20 4.17 -7.41 -4.30
C LYS A 20 4.01 -7.34 -2.78
N VAL A 21 4.46 -6.25 -2.17
CA VAL A 21 4.32 -6.02 -0.73
C VAL A 21 2.85 -6.04 -0.33
N ILE A 22 1.98 -5.36 -1.09
CA ILE A 22 0.53 -5.36 -0.82
C ILE A 22 -0.06 -6.77 -0.96
N ALA A 23 0.35 -7.53 -1.98
CA ALA A 23 -0.15 -8.90 -2.20
C ALA A 23 0.24 -9.90 -1.09
N ASP A 24 1.37 -9.67 -0.41
CA ASP A 24 1.86 -10.51 0.68
C ASP A 24 1.18 -10.19 2.04
N ILE A 25 0.36 -9.14 2.11
CA ILE A 25 -0.33 -8.76 3.36
C ILE A 25 -1.43 -9.78 3.69
N PRO A 26 -1.45 -10.34 4.91
CA PRO A 26 -2.42 -11.36 5.28
C PRO A 26 -3.84 -10.77 5.42
N SER A 27 -4.85 -11.60 5.18
CA SER A 27 -6.28 -11.23 5.24
C SER A 27 -6.77 -10.79 6.62
N LEU A 28 -5.95 -10.91 7.67
CA LEU A 28 -6.23 -10.36 8.99
C LEU A 28 -6.19 -8.82 8.98
N VAL A 29 -5.48 -8.21 8.03
CA VAL A 29 -5.42 -6.77 7.85
C VAL A 29 -6.69 -6.30 7.13
N SER A 30 -7.39 -5.36 7.75
CA SER A 30 -8.65 -4.81 7.24
C SER A 30 -8.44 -3.72 6.20
N GLU A 31 -7.29 -3.03 6.23
CA GLU A 31 -6.96 -1.94 5.31
C GLU A 31 -5.46 -1.75 5.17
N VAL A 32 -5.02 -1.49 3.94
CA VAL A 32 -3.65 -1.10 3.60
C VAL A 32 -3.66 0.33 3.09
N ILE A 33 -2.88 1.19 3.72
CA ILE A 33 -2.75 2.60 3.38
C ILE A 33 -1.32 2.84 2.90
N VAL A 34 -1.15 3.21 1.64
CA VAL A 34 0.14 3.64 1.10
C VAL A 34 0.22 5.16 1.18
N VAL A 35 1.27 5.68 1.80
CA VAL A 35 1.58 7.12 1.83
C VAL A 35 2.65 7.36 0.77
N ASN A 36 2.23 7.88 -0.38
CA ASN A 36 3.09 8.21 -1.50
C ASN A 36 3.84 9.52 -1.22
N ASN A 37 5.08 9.43 -0.77
CA ASN A 37 5.88 10.59 -0.36
C ASN A 37 6.51 11.32 -1.57
N GLY A 38 5.68 11.77 -2.51
CA GLY A 38 6.10 12.52 -3.70
C GLY A 38 6.85 11.68 -4.76
N SER A 39 6.44 10.44 -4.99
CA SER A 39 7.05 9.61 -6.06
C SER A 39 6.94 10.29 -7.43
N SER A 40 7.95 10.11 -8.26
CA SER A 40 7.99 10.54 -9.66
C SER A 40 7.78 9.40 -10.66
N ASP A 41 7.61 8.17 -10.14
CA ASP A 41 7.26 6.98 -10.91
C ASP A 41 5.79 6.57 -10.66
N ASN A 42 5.42 5.38 -11.16
CA ASN A 42 4.05 4.88 -11.08
C ASN A 42 3.70 4.23 -9.72
N THR A 43 4.37 4.59 -8.61
CA THR A 43 4.15 3.97 -7.30
C THR A 43 2.70 4.07 -6.85
N ALA A 44 2.09 5.25 -6.99
CA ALA A 44 0.72 5.50 -6.57
C ALA A 44 -0.28 4.67 -7.39
N GLU A 45 -0.09 4.57 -8.71
CA GLU A 45 -0.94 3.80 -9.61
C GLU A 45 -0.85 2.30 -9.30
N VAL A 46 0.37 1.78 -9.10
CA VAL A 46 0.57 0.36 -8.77
C VAL A 46 -0.04 0.03 -7.41
N ALA A 47 0.11 0.90 -6.41
CA ALA A 47 -0.50 0.72 -5.09
C ALA A 47 -2.03 0.70 -5.15
N LYS A 48 -2.65 1.66 -5.87
CA LYS A 48 -4.10 1.70 -6.10
C LYS A 48 -4.58 0.43 -6.80
N ALA A 49 -3.89 0.00 -7.84
CA ALA A 49 -4.23 -1.21 -8.60
C ALA A 49 -4.11 -2.49 -7.76
N ALA A 50 -3.22 -2.53 -6.77
CA ALA A 50 -3.06 -3.64 -5.83
C ALA A 50 -4.10 -3.62 -4.69
N GLY A 51 -5.00 -2.63 -4.64
CA GLY A 51 -6.10 -2.57 -3.67
C GLY A 51 -5.79 -1.77 -2.39
N ALA A 52 -4.70 -1.00 -2.37
CA ALA A 52 -4.42 -0.10 -1.25
C ALA A 52 -5.19 1.23 -1.37
N THR A 53 -5.56 1.79 -0.22
CA THR A 53 -5.88 3.22 -0.10
C THR A 53 -4.58 4.01 -0.27
N VAL A 54 -4.55 5.03 -1.12
CA VAL A 54 -3.34 5.84 -1.35
C VAL A 54 -3.56 7.27 -0.89
N LEU A 55 -2.63 7.77 -0.08
CA LEU A 55 -2.49 9.16 0.33
C LEU A 55 -1.23 9.74 -0.34
N GLU A 56 -1.24 11.02 -0.69
CA GLU A 56 -0.10 11.74 -1.28
C GLU A 56 0.77 12.45 -0.22
#